data_AF-A0A7S2A110-F1
#
_entry.id   AF-A0A7S2A110-F1
#
_cell.length_a   1.000
_cell.length_b   1.000
_cell.length_c   1.000
_cell.angle_alpha   90.00
_cell.angle_beta   90.00
_cell.angle_gamma   90.00
#
_symmetry.space_group_name_H-M   'P 1'
#
loop_
_entity.id
_entity.type
_entity.pdbx_description
1 polymer ?
#
loop_
_entity_poly.entity_id
_entity_poly.type
_entity_poly.pdbx_seq_one_letter_code
_entity_poly.pdbx_strand_id
1 'polypeptide(L)'
;MLSFFHRIPYYMLFLQLMLQSWHRNSNTRISFVNAFGIHSNCNKHHCSNRQQASTAFSFSHLKSSITENPASNILLPTTKNETKQYPQNFEADIKSFFQNECNITLEPLPSNHFLLQSIQNMTHGTLYQLISHNPDNNTHILPYIHLLPTPSSLQEMIHPQTSHTLTTLQQRYKHTIPSIIHLHQDLWYSHSTIIKSRLKAKCGIASQQKRIYARQTTVKRITLQQSQEFLNKHHLWSSTKAKFNYGLFTKDEKEKLVAVATFSPRRHITRHTHPKYRSHELIRYCTCTNTILVGGITKLLAAFVKDVAPDDIMTCIDRDWGTGFDNWYSIGFENVDVMPPVCMVVDIEREGVRRYLVGANLHQDLEDGSTKGGRVGIGTEALSSISTCTTATQVKDVLYTQYKMVPVYDAGVERLALLISGSKLAKHAVKKRESLKLPPPPVVPFVDMEEDEDESKETGVVPLSPSTIRRQRQMTIKEIWSTSIPQYVQGYYSDNEGVTLLLEEAAANLLEE
;
A
#
# COMPACT_ATOMS: atom_id res chain seq x y z
N MET A 1 9.89 48.45 14.57
CA MET A 1 11.14 48.31 15.35
C MET A 1 10.85 47.24 16.40
N LEU A 2 11.45 46.05 16.30
CA LEU A 2 12.63 45.60 17.07
C LEU A 2 12.32 45.51 18.58
N SER A 3 12.44 44.38 19.30
CA SER A 3 13.20 43.11 19.13
C SER A 3 12.34 41.87 19.51
N PHE A 4 12.45 40.65 18.96
CA PHE A 4 13.54 39.68 18.73
C PHE A 4 13.85 38.71 19.91
N PHE A 5 14.00 37.41 19.58
CA PHE A 5 14.26 36.19 20.41
C PHE A 5 13.10 35.60 21.26
N HIS A 6 13.08 34.31 21.63
CA HIS A 6 13.19 33.03 20.86
C HIS A 6 12.85 31.81 21.77
N ARG A 7 12.43 30.68 21.16
CA ARG A 7 12.49 29.27 21.66
C ARG A 7 11.49 28.72 22.68
N ILE A 8 11.37 27.39 22.55
CA ILE A 8 10.40 26.33 22.91
C ILE A 8 11.27 25.02 22.79
N PRO A 9 11.12 23.88 23.52
CA PRO A 9 9.87 23.19 23.99
C PRO A 9 9.95 22.40 25.35
N TYR A 10 8.88 21.62 25.65
CA TYR A 10 8.84 20.21 26.15
C TYR A 10 8.50 19.76 27.60
N TYR A 11 7.66 18.69 27.61
CA TYR A 11 7.42 17.55 28.52
C TYR A 11 7.41 17.64 30.07
N MET A 12 6.22 17.37 30.64
CA MET A 12 5.92 16.26 31.58
C MET A 12 4.38 16.08 31.60
N LEU A 13 3.74 14.97 31.21
CA LEU A 13 3.86 13.52 31.48
C LEU A 13 3.04 13.06 32.71
N PHE A 14 2.16 12.07 32.49
CA PHE A 14 1.65 11.05 33.43
C PHE A 14 1.38 11.46 34.90
N LEU A 15 0.13 11.85 35.24
CA LEU A 15 -0.46 11.52 36.56
C LEU A 15 -2.00 11.68 36.67
N GLN A 16 -2.82 11.10 35.78
CA GLN A 16 -4.29 11.26 35.89
C GLN A 16 -5.18 10.06 35.49
N LEU A 17 -4.66 8.83 35.47
CA LEU A 17 -5.45 7.61 35.19
C LEU A 17 -5.18 6.43 36.16
N MET A 18 -4.74 6.71 37.38
CA MET A 18 -4.53 5.67 38.42
C MET A 18 -5.09 6.08 39.79
N LEU A 19 -6.37 6.50 39.83
CA LEU A 19 -7.20 6.53 41.05
C LEU A 19 -8.69 6.70 40.68
N GLN A 20 -9.57 6.12 41.50
CA GLN A 20 -11.04 6.21 41.43
C GLN A 20 -11.77 5.37 40.36
N SER A 21 -11.55 4.05 40.40
CA SER A 21 -12.74 3.19 40.59
C SER A 21 -13.15 3.22 42.07
N TRP A 22 -14.43 2.98 42.35
CA TRP A 22 -15.01 2.77 43.70
C TRP A 22 -15.32 4.00 44.58
N HIS A 23 -16.44 4.71 44.29
CA HIS A 23 -17.63 4.56 45.17
C HIS A 23 -18.98 5.00 44.55
N ARG A 24 -20.00 4.22 44.91
CA ARG A 24 -21.45 4.23 44.61
C ARG A 24 -22.24 5.56 44.50
N ASN A 25 -23.30 5.48 43.68
CA ASN A 25 -24.66 6.01 43.83
C ASN A 25 -24.89 7.48 44.24
N SER A 26 -25.56 8.23 43.36
CA SER A 26 -26.92 8.74 43.66
C SER A 26 -27.66 9.22 42.40
N ASN A 27 -28.98 8.98 42.37
CA ASN A 27 -29.88 9.50 41.35
C ASN A 27 -30.08 11.01 41.52
N THR A 28 -30.00 11.80 40.44
CA THR A 28 -30.91 12.96 40.29
C THR A 28 -31.18 13.29 38.83
N ARG A 29 -32.47 13.33 38.46
CA ARG A 29 -32.92 14.00 37.23
C ARG A 29 -32.94 15.51 37.50
N ILE A 30 -32.36 16.32 36.62
CA ILE A 30 -32.79 17.71 36.43
C ILE A 30 -32.92 17.97 34.92
N SER A 31 -34.15 18.21 34.49
CA SER A 31 -34.49 18.79 33.20
C SER A 31 -34.50 20.30 33.32
N PHE A 32 -33.86 21.02 32.39
CA PHE A 32 -34.21 22.41 32.11
C PHE A 32 -34.33 22.66 30.61
N VAL A 33 -35.36 23.43 30.27
CA VAL A 33 -35.79 23.79 28.92
C VAL A 33 -35.67 25.31 28.78
N ASN A 34 -35.64 25.78 27.54
CA ASN A 34 -35.53 27.17 27.08
C ASN A 34 -34.13 27.77 27.13
N ALA A 35 -33.71 28.64 26.20
CA ALA A 35 -34.09 28.96 24.82
C ALA A 35 -33.47 30.34 24.57
N PHE A 36 -32.67 30.51 23.53
CA PHE A 36 -32.52 31.81 22.87
C PHE A 36 -32.06 31.57 21.43
N GLY A 37 -32.95 31.84 20.48
CA GLY A 37 -32.58 32.00 19.08
C GLY A 37 -32.25 33.46 18.79
N ILE A 38 -31.26 33.71 17.95
CA ILE A 38 -31.12 34.98 17.22
C ILE A 38 -31.04 34.66 15.72
N HIS A 39 -31.75 35.46 14.95
CA HIS A 39 -32.07 35.26 13.54
C HIS A 39 -31.13 36.07 12.62
N SER A 40 -31.22 35.80 11.31
CA SER A 40 -30.85 36.71 10.19
C SER A 40 -29.33 36.87 9.90
N ASN A 41 -28.85 37.09 8.67
CA ASN A 41 -29.45 37.13 7.32
C ASN A 41 -28.39 36.54 6.34
N CYS A 42 -28.75 35.65 5.41
CA CYS A 42 -29.32 35.93 4.08
C CYS A 42 -28.49 36.90 3.21
N ASN A 43 -27.91 36.37 2.11
CA ASN A 43 -27.91 37.08 0.83
C ASN A 43 -27.79 36.10 -0.36
N LYS A 44 -28.64 36.31 -1.39
CA LYS A 44 -28.64 35.59 -2.68
C LYS A 44 -28.21 36.55 -3.79
N HIS A 45 -27.55 36.05 -4.83
CA HIS A 45 -27.71 36.45 -6.25
C HIS A 45 -27.09 35.33 -7.12
N HIS A 46 -27.86 34.69 -8.04
CA HIS A 46 -27.95 34.96 -9.49
C HIS A 46 -26.60 34.86 -10.25
N CYS A 47 -26.48 34.27 -11.45
CA CYS A 47 -27.47 33.89 -12.48
C CYS A 47 -26.89 32.75 -13.38
N SER A 48 -27.66 31.69 -13.72
CA SER A 48 -28.40 31.45 -14.99
C SER A 48 -27.67 30.78 -16.17
N ASN A 49 -28.22 29.63 -16.60
CA ASN A 49 -28.37 29.10 -17.97
C ASN A 49 -27.25 29.23 -19.03
N ARG A 50 -26.88 28.07 -19.59
CA ARG A 50 -26.87 27.92 -21.07
C ARG A 50 -27.31 26.53 -21.51
N GLN A 51 -28.20 26.49 -22.51
CA GLN A 51 -28.81 25.29 -23.06
C GLN A 51 -27.93 24.61 -24.12
N GLN A 52 -28.38 23.41 -24.49
CA GLN A 52 -27.90 22.54 -25.57
C GLN A 52 -27.71 23.28 -26.92
N ALA A 53 -26.76 22.78 -27.72
CA ALA A 53 -26.79 22.89 -29.17
C ALA A 53 -26.35 21.55 -29.77
N SER A 54 -27.27 20.87 -30.43
CA SER A 54 -27.02 19.64 -31.18
C SER A 54 -26.59 19.97 -32.61
N THR A 55 -25.48 19.40 -33.08
CA THR A 55 -25.15 19.36 -34.51
C THR A 55 -24.77 17.94 -34.90
N ALA A 56 -25.69 17.25 -35.58
CA ALA A 56 -25.40 15.99 -36.23
C ALA A 56 -24.55 16.24 -37.48
N PHE A 57 -23.47 15.48 -37.64
CA PHE A 57 -22.75 15.38 -38.91
C PHE A 57 -22.79 13.92 -39.37
N SER A 58 -23.47 13.70 -40.50
CA SER A 58 -23.49 12.42 -41.19
C SER A 58 -22.21 12.30 -42.03
N PHE A 59 -21.54 11.15 -41.95
CA PHE A 59 -20.58 10.74 -42.97
C PHE A 59 -20.75 9.27 -43.30
N SER A 60 -21.34 9.03 -44.48
CA SER A 60 -21.40 7.74 -45.13
C SER A 60 -20.10 7.45 -45.90
N HIS A 61 -19.76 6.15 -45.97
CA HIS A 61 -18.82 5.54 -46.93
C HIS A 61 -17.32 5.85 -46.78
N LEU A 62 -16.60 4.85 -46.26
CA LEU A 62 -15.43 4.29 -46.96
C LEU A 62 -15.17 2.84 -46.49
N LYS A 63 -15.42 1.87 -47.37
CA LYS A 63 -15.01 0.47 -47.20
C LYS A 63 -13.63 0.29 -47.85
N SER A 64 -12.64 -0.19 -47.11
CA SER A 64 -11.67 -1.19 -47.61
C SER A 64 -10.73 -1.74 -46.52
N SER A 65 -10.75 -3.06 -46.39
CA SER A 65 -9.55 -3.90 -46.25
C SER A 65 -8.50 -3.55 -45.17
N ILE A 66 -8.70 -4.02 -43.94
CA ILE A 66 -7.57 -4.43 -43.08
C ILE A 66 -7.80 -5.87 -42.61
N THR A 67 -6.74 -6.67 -42.75
CA THR A 67 -6.67 -8.11 -42.48
C THR A 67 -6.81 -8.46 -41.00
N GLU A 68 -7.33 -9.66 -40.77
CA GLU A 68 -7.53 -10.25 -39.44
C GLU A 68 -6.25 -10.29 -38.60
N ASN A 69 -6.41 -10.03 -37.30
CA ASN A 69 -5.37 -10.20 -36.28
C ASN A 69 -6.10 -10.80 -35.06
N PRO A 70 -5.68 -11.96 -34.51
CA PRO A 70 -6.48 -12.67 -33.52
C PRO A 70 -6.58 -11.86 -32.23
N ALA A 71 -7.76 -11.28 -32.01
CA ALA A 71 -8.08 -10.63 -30.76
C ALA A 71 -8.03 -11.67 -29.64
N SER A 72 -7.12 -11.47 -28.69
CA SER A 72 -7.18 -12.18 -27.41
C SER A 72 -8.53 -11.89 -26.77
N ASN A 73 -9.36 -12.91 -26.58
CA ASN A 73 -10.65 -12.80 -25.91
C ASN A 73 -10.47 -12.25 -24.49
N ILE A 74 -10.58 -10.92 -24.36
CA ILE A 74 -10.98 -10.30 -23.11
C ILE A 74 -12.47 -10.62 -22.99
N LEU A 75 -12.79 -11.64 -22.22
CA LEU A 75 -14.15 -11.93 -21.78
C LEU A 75 -14.61 -10.74 -20.92
N LEU A 76 -15.27 -9.78 -21.56
CA LEU A 76 -16.16 -8.86 -20.89
C LEU A 76 -17.31 -9.68 -20.29
N PRO A 77 -17.70 -9.47 -19.02
CA PRO A 77 -18.90 -10.08 -18.50
C PRO A 77 -20.10 -9.50 -19.26
N THR A 78 -20.72 -10.32 -20.09
CA THR A 78 -22.02 -10.00 -20.69
C THR A 78 -23.08 -10.00 -19.60
N THR A 79 -24.02 -9.06 -19.69
CA THR A 79 -25.11 -8.90 -18.73
C THR A 79 -26.08 -10.09 -18.77
N LYS A 80 -25.78 -11.13 -17.98
CA LYS A 80 -26.72 -12.19 -17.58
C LYS A 80 -26.47 -12.56 -16.12
N ASN A 81 -27.55 -12.65 -15.34
CA ASN A 81 -27.53 -13.13 -13.97
C ASN A 81 -27.36 -14.66 -13.93
N GLU A 82 -26.18 -15.15 -14.32
CA GLU A 82 -25.75 -16.49 -13.97
C GLU A 82 -24.90 -16.40 -12.70
N THR A 83 -25.43 -16.89 -11.58
CA THR A 83 -24.69 -17.05 -10.32
C THR A 83 -23.57 -18.07 -10.53
N LYS A 84 -22.41 -17.63 -11.00
CA LYS A 84 -21.21 -18.47 -11.07
C LYS A 84 -20.71 -18.71 -9.66
N GLN A 85 -21.02 -19.90 -9.15
CA GLN A 85 -20.52 -20.37 -7.86
C GLN A 85 -18.98 -20.34 -7.85
N TYR A 86 -18.44 -19.91 -6.72
CA TYR A 86 -17.00 -19.75 -6.55
C TYR A 86 -16.24 -21.08 -6.74
N PRO A 87 -15.12 -21.13 -7.51
CA PRO A 87 -14.37 -22.37 -7.70
C PRO A 87 -13.85 -22.96 -6.39
N GLN A 88 -14.33 -24.15 -6.03
CA GLN A 88 -14.04 -24.78 -4.72
C GLN A 88 -12.65 -25.44 -4.64
N ASN A 89 -11.94 -25.57 -5.76
CA ASN A 89 -10.69 -26.34 -5.86
C ASN A 89 -9.41 -25.52 -5.61
N PHE A 90 -9.47 -24.37 -4.94
CA PHE A 90 -8.33 -23.44 -4.79
C PHE A 90 -7.03 -24.10 -4.30
N GLU A 91 -7.11 -24.83 -3.19
CA GLU A 91 -6.26 -25.97 -2.82
C GLU A 91 -5.44 -26.59 -3.97
N ALA A 92 -6.20 -27.36 -4.74
CA ALA A 92 -5.72 -28.25 -5.77
C ALA A 92 -5.23 -27.49 -7.01
N ASP A 93 -5.84 -26.35 -7.34
CA ASP A 93 -5.43 -25.50 -8.46
C ASP A 93 -4.04 -24.88 -8.20
N ILE A 94 -3.75 -24.45 -6.97
CA ILE A 94 -2.42 -23.98 -6.58
C ILE A 94 -1.40 -25.13 -6.60
N LYS A 95 -1.73 -26.27 -6.00
CA LYS A 95 -0.85 -27.46 -6.03
C LYS A 95 -0.54 -27.91 -7.46
N SER A 96 -1.57 -27.99 -8.31
CA SER A 96 -1.46 -28.30 -9.74
C SER A 96 -0.58 -27.28 -10.49
N PHE A 97 -0.74 -25.99 -10.22
CA PHE A 97 0.12 -24.95 -10.79
C PHE A 97 1.60 -25.14 -10.41
N PHE A 98 1.91 -25.32 -9.13
CA PHE A 98 3.30 -25.46 -8.69
C PHE A 98 3.91 -26.80 -9.18
N GLN A 99 3.15 -27.89 -9.16
CA GLN A 99 3.63 -29.18 -9.65
C GLN A 99 3.88 -29.14 -11.16
N ASN A 100 2.87 -28.78 -11.95
CA ASN A 100 2.88 -28.91 -13.41
C ASN A 100 3.64 -27.77 -14.12
N GLU A 101 3.56 -26.53 -13.61
CA GLU A 101 4.25 -25.40 -14.23
C GLU A 101 5.60 -25.07 -13.58
N CYS A 102 5.84 -25.42 -12.32
CA CYS A 102 7.02 -24.97 -11.57
C CYS A 102 7.97 -26.11 -11.14
N ASN A 103 7.53 -27.37 -11.21
CA ASN A 103 8.23 -28.53 -10.64
C ASN A 103 8.54 -28.33 -9.13
N ILE A 104 7.52 -27.86 -8.41
CA ILE A 104 7.53 -27.57 -6.96
C ILE A 104 6.34 -28.30 -6.30
N THR A 105 6.57 -28.90 -5.13
CA THR A 105 5.51 -29.44 -4.26
C THR A 105 5.22 -28.48 -3.11
N LEU A 106 3.95 -28.44 -2.67
CA LEU A 106 3.50 -27.74 -1.46
C LEU A 106 3.28 -28.76 -0.35
N GLU A 107 3.95 -28.57 0.78
CA GLU A 107 3.71 -29.33 2.01
C GLU A 107 3.23 -28.39 3.12
N PRO A 108 2.19 -28.73 3.90
CA PRO A 108 1.79 -27.93 5.05
C PRO A 108 2.94 -27.82 6.07
N LEU A 109 3.10 -26.66 6.70
CA LEU A 109 4.00 -26.55 7.85
C LEU A 109 3.49 -27.45 9.00
N PRO A 110 4.39 -28.10 9.77
CA PRO A 110 3.98 -28.96 10.86
C PRO A 110 3.34 -28.15 11.99
N SER A 111 2.34 -28.69 12.68
CA SER A 111 1.51 -27.93 13.64
C SER A 111 2.29 -27.32 14.83
N ASN A 112 3.48 -27.85 15.14
CA ASN A 112 4.39 -27.31 16.16
C ASN A 112 5.33 -26.20 15.63
N HIS A 113 5.23 -25.82 14.35
CA HIS A 113 6.03 -24.76 13.77
C HIS A 113 5.73 -23.42 14.45
N PHE A 114 6.78 -22.67 14.82
CA PHE A 114 6.69 -21.42 15.58
C PHE A 114 5.62 -20.46 15.04
N LEU A 115 5.60 -20.20 13.73
CA LEU A 115 4.58 -19.32 13.12
C LEU A 115 3.13 -19.78 13.36
N LEU A 116 2.84 -21.09 13.31
CA LEU A 116 1.49 -21.61 13.54
C LEU A 116 1.12 -21.54 15.03
N GLN A 117 2.08 -21.83 15.91
CA GLN A 117 1.92 -21.67 17.36
C GLN A 117 1.62 -20.21 17.75
N SER A 118 2.23 -19.24 17.06
CA SER A 118 1.97 -17.81 17.29
C SER A 118 0.58 -17.33 16.87
N ILE A 119 -0.13 -18.06 16.00
CA ILE A 119 -1.47 -17.70 15.51
C ILE A 119 -2.55 -18.74 15.88
N GLN A 120 -2.25 -19.70 16.76
CA GLN A 120 -3.12 -20.84 17.06
C GLN A 120 -4.52 -20.48 17.60
N ASN A 121 -4.68 -19.28 18.14
CA ASN A 121 -5.95 -18.74 18.66
C ASN A 121 -6.69 -17.85 17.65
N MET A 122 -6.18 -17.70 16.43
CA MET A 122 -6.76 -16.91 15.35
C MET A 122 -7.27 -17.83 14.23
N THR A 123 -8.38 -17.48 13.60
CA THR A 123 -8.76 -18.11 12.33
C THR A 123 -7.70 -17.79 11.26
N HIS A 124 -7.15 -18.84 10.66
CA HIS A 124 -6.03 -18.75 9.72
C HIS A 124 -6.24 -19.66 8.50
N GLY A 125 -5.61 -19.28 7.39
CA GLY A 125 -5.52 -20.13 6.21
C GLY A 125 -4.44 -21.21 6.38
N THR A 126 -4.20 -22.00 5.35
CA THR A 126 -3.16 -23.04 5.41
C THR A 126 -1.81 -22.49 4.95
N LEU A 127 -0.76 -22.69 5.74
CA LEU A 127 0.60 -22.23 5.46
C LEU A 127 1.47 -23.39 4.98
N TYR A 128 2.08 -23.26 3.80
CA TYR A 128 2.88 -24.30 3.15
C TYR A 128 4.35 -23.89 3.00
N GLN A 129 5.23 -24.87 3.18
CA GLN A 129 6.57 -24.83 2.62
C GLN A 129 6.55 -25.25 1.14
N LEU A 130 7.43 -24.65 0.35
CA LEU A 130 7.66 -25.02 -1.05
C LEU A 130 8.92 -25.86 -1.17
N ILE A 131 8.83 -26.97 -1.91
CA ILE A 131 9.95 -27.88 -2.16
C ILE A 131 10.17 -27.95 -3.67
N SER A 132 11.34 -27.49 -4.14
CA SER A 132 11.73 -27.57 -5.55
C SER A 132 12.40 -28.90 -5.88
N HIS A 133 11.93 -29.55 -6.94
CA HIS A 133 12.55 -30.74 -7.52
C HIS A 133 13.50 -30.40 -8.69
N ASN A 134 13.75 -29.11 -8.94
CA ASN A 134 14.72 -28.66 -9.92
C ASN A 134 16.14 -28.66 -9.31
N PRO A 135 17.10 -29.44 -9.84
CA PRO A 135 18.44 -29.58 -9.25
C PRO A 135 19.23 -28.25 -9.23
N ASP A 136 19.02 -27.39 -10.22
CA ASP A 136 19.69 -26.09 -10.33
C ASP A 136 19.18 -25.04 -9.32
N ASN A 137 18.02 -25.26 -8.70
CA ASN A 137 17.40 -24.32 -7.75
C ASN A 137 17.83 -24.52 -6.29
N ASN A 138 18.69 -25.49 -5.97
CA ASN A 138 19.09 -25.85 -4.60
C ASN A 138 19.73 -24.72 -3.77
N THR A 139 20.00 -23.55 -4.36
CA THR A 139 20.54 -22.37 -3.65
C THR A 139 19.50 -21.26 -3.41
N HIS A 140 18.31 -21.34 -4.01
CA HIS A 140 17.27 -20.32 -3.85
C HIS A 140 16.33 -20.70 -2.70
N ILE A 141 16.36 -19.92 -1.61
CA ILE A 141 15.38 -20.06 -0.53
C ILE A 141 14.00 -19.73 -1.10
N LEU A 142 13.08 -20.70 -1.06
CA LEU A 142 11.71 -20.52 -1.56
C LEU A 142 10.83 -19.87 -0.48
N PRO A 143 9.88 -19.00 -0.85
CA PRO A 143 8.96 -18.41 0.11
C PRO A 143 7.99 -19.46 0.66
N TYR A 144 7.45 -19.21 1.85
CA TYR A 144 6.24 -19.89 2.32
C TYR A 144 5.00 -19.29 1.65
N ILE A 145 3.99 -20.11 1.41
CA ILE A 145 2.71 -19.70 0.82
C ILE A 145 1.60 -19.85 1.86
N HIS A 146 0.97 -18.74 2.26
CA HIS A 146 -0.26 -18.74 3.06
C HIS A 146 -1.45 -18.69 2.11
N LEU A 147 -2.21 -19.78 2.00
CA LEU A 147 -3.42 -19.83 1.19
C LEU A 147 -4.59 -19.28 1.98
N LEU A 148 -5.16 -18.18 1.48
CA LEU A 148 -6.28 -17.45 2.07
C LEU A 148 -7.54 -17.71 1.24
N PRO A 149 -8.37 -18.71 1.62
CA PRO A 149 -9.64 -18.95 0.93
C PRO A 149 -10.57 -17.73 1.08
N THR A 150 -11.42 -17.51 0.08
CA THR A 150 -12.55 -16.59 0.15
C THR A 150 -13.58 -17.19 1.11
N PRO A 151 -13.90 -16.56 2.26
CA PRO A 151 -14.84 -17.14 3.21
C PRO A 151 -16.25 -17.22 2.63
N SER A 152 -16.95 -18.34 2.83
CA SER A 152 -18.36 -18.50 2.44
C SER A 152 -19.33 -18.00 3.52
N SER A 153 -18.82 -17.80 4.73
CA SER A 153 -19.55 -17.36 5.92
C SER A 153 -18.70 -16.42 6.78
N LEU A 154 -19.33 -15.73 7.73
CA LEU A 154 -18.62 -14.87 8.70
C LEU A 154 -17.73 -15.70 9.66
N GLN A 155 -18.06 -16.97 9.88
CA GLN A 155 -17.32 -17.89 10.76
C GLN A 155 -16.01 -18.39 10.11
N GLU A 156 -15.96 -18.46 8.78
CA GLU A 156 -14.76 -18.82 8.00
C GLU A 156 -13.80 -17.64 7.81
N MET A 157 -14.15 -16.43 8.26
CA MET A 157 -13.29 -15.25 8.10
C MET A 157 -11.94 -15.44 8.77
N ILE A 158 -10.87 -15.22 8.00
CA ILE A 158 -9.52 -15.11 8.53
C ILE A 158 -9.44 -13.89 9.44
N HIS A 159 -8.86 -14.07 10.63
CA HIS A 159 -8.76 -13.00 11.62
C HIS A 159 -7.96 -11.81 11.05
N PRO A 160 -8.37 -10.54 11.27
CA PRO A 160 -7.80 -9.37 10.58
C PRO A 160 -6.28 -9.25 10.68
N GLN A 161 -5.70 -9.73 11.78
CA GLN A 161 -4.29 -9.61 12.09
C GLN A 161 -3.44 -10.79 11.61
N THR A 162 -4.01 -11.94 11.22
CA THR A 162 -3.27 -13.18 10.95
C THR A 162 -2.12 -12.99 9.96
N SER A 163 -2.40 -12.39 8.79
CA SER A 163 -1.38 -12.15 7.75
C SER A 163 -0.35 -11.09 8.20
N HIS A 164 -0.78 -10.10 8.98
CA HIS A 164 0.11 -9.08 9.54
C HIS A 164 1.10 -9.68 10.55
N THR A 165 0.61 -10.42 11.55
CA THR A 165 1.42 -11.09 12.58
C THR A 165 2.41 -12.06 11.92
N LEU A 166 1.96 -12.88 10.95
CA LEU A 166 2.84 -13.75 10.18
C LEU A 166 3.97 -12.97 9.47
N THR A 167 3.66 -11.87 8.78
CA THR A 167 4.68 -11.07 8.10
C THR A 167 5.60 -10.33 9.08
N THR A 168 5.08 -9.84 10.21
CA THR A 168 5.86 -9.16 11.25
C THR A 168 6.84 -10.12 11.93
N LEU A 169 6.40 -11.33 12.27
CA LEU A 169 7.28 -12.41 12.77
C LEU A 169 8.32 -12.81 11.71
N GLN A 170 7.93 -12.98 10.45
CA GLN A 170 8.88 -13.25 9.36
C GLN A 170 9.94 -12.14 9.27
N GLN A 171 9.55 -10.87 9.36
CA GLN A 171 10.45 -9.72 9.30
C GLN A 171 11.43 -9.70 10.49
N ARG A 172 10.95 -10.04 11.69
CA ARG A 172 11.77 -10.15 12.92
C ARG A 172 12.79 -11.29 12.83
N TYR A 173 12.39 -12.43 12.26
CA TYR A 173 13.22 -13.63 12.11
C TYR A 173 13.70 -13.90 10.67
N LYS A 174 13.89 -12.85 9.88
CA LYS A 174 14.18 -12.90 8.41
C LYS A 174 15.44 -13.70 8.00
N HIS A 175 16.31 -14.02 8.94
CA HIS A 175 17.51 -14.84 8.73
C HIS A 175 17.26 -16.35 8.93
N THR A 176 16.10 -16.71 9.45
CA THR A 176 15.70 -18.09 9.80
C THR A 176 14.40 -18.48 9.11
N ILE A 177 13.47 -17.54 8.93
CA ILE A 177 12.17 -17.77 8.30
C ILE A 177 12.19 -17.19 6.88
N PRO A 178 11.93 -18.00 5.83
CA PRO A 178 11.74 -17.53 4.45
C PRO A 178 10.66 -16.44 4.33
N SER A 179 10.69 -15.64 3.27
CA SER A 179 9.61 -14.67 3.04
C SER A 179 8.26 -15.39 2.87
N ILE A 180 7.18 -14.77 3.38
CA ILE A 180 5.83 -15.30 3.24
C ILE A 180 5.13 -14.56 2.10
N ILE A 181 4.33 -15.28 1.32
CA ILE A 181 3.37 -14.72 0.36
C ILE A 181 1.97 -15.11 0.81
N HIS A 182 1.12 -14.11 1.00
CA HIS A 182 -0.29 -14.25 1.31
C HIS A 182 -1.09 -14.28 0.02
N LEU A 183 -1.56 -15.47 -0.36
CA LEU A 183 -2.22 -15.71 -1.62
C LEU A 183 -3.72 -15.87 -1.40
N HIS A 184 -4.45 -14.80 -1.71
CA HIS A 184 -5.91 -14.79 -1.68
C HIS A 184 -6.53 -15.51 -2.89
N GLN A 185 -7.58 -16.29 -2.59
CA GLN A 185 -8.36 -17.03 -3.59
C GLN A 185 -9.03 -16.10 -4.61
N ASP A 186 -9.70 -15.03 -4.17
CA ASP A 186 -10.33 -14.03 -5.05
C ASP A 186 -9.34 -13.39 -6.03
N LEU A 187 -8.12 -13.09 -5.57
CA LEU A 187 -7.06 -12.57 -6.42
C LEU A 187 -6.54 -13.64 -7.39
N TRP A 188 -6.37 -14.89 -6.94
CA TRP A 188 -5.90 -16.00 -7.79
C TRP A 188 -6.77 -16.17 -9.03
N TYR A 189 -8.09 -16.23 -8.90
CA TYR A 189 -8.96 -16.42 -10.06
C TYR A 189 -9.11 -15.15 -10.90
N SER A 190 -9.27 -13.97 -10.27
CA SER A 190 -9.45 -12.70 -11.00
C SER A 190 -8.18 -12.21 -11.72
N HIS A 191 -6.98 -12.51 -11.21
CA HIS A 191 -5.69 -12.00 -11.71
C HIS A 191 -4.65 -13.11 -11.97
N SER A 192 -5.10 -14.34 -12.21
CA SER A 192 -4.29 -15.57 -12.39
C SER A 192 -3.00 -15.37 -13.21
N THR A 193 -3.10 -14.73 -14.38
CA THR A 193 -1.97 -14.49 -15.29
C THR A 193 -0.87 -13.61 -14.66
N ILE A 194 -1.25 -12.58 -13.89
CA ILE A 194 -0.31 -11.71 -13.18
C ILE A 194 0.29 -12.46 -11.98
N ILE A 195 -0.53 -13.19 -11.24
CA ILE A 195 -0.12 -13.90 -10.02
C ILE A 195 0.84 -15.05 -10.33
N LYS A 196 0.52 -15.93 -11.30
CA LYS A 196 1.42 -16.98 -11.77
C LYS A 196 2.80 -16.42 -12.16
N SER A 197 2.82 -15.28 -12.85
CA SER A 197 4.07 -14.57 -13.19
C SER A 197 4.84 -14.06 -11.97
N ARG A 198 4.16 -13.57 -10.92
CA ARG A 198 4.80 -13.10 -9.70
C ARG A 198 5.34 -14.25 -8.86
N LEU A 199 4.59 -15.35 -8.76
CA LEU A 199 5.02 -16.58 -8.06
C LEU A 199 6.26 -17.19 -8.72
N LYS A 200 6.27 -17.36 -10.05
CA LYS A 200 7.48 -17.83 -10.77
C LYS A 200 8.71 -16.96 -10.54
N ALA A 201 8.52 -15.64 -10.48
CA ALA A 201 9.59 -14.68 -10.18
C ALA A 201 10.11 -14.80 -8.73
N LYS A 202 9.19 -14.96 -7.75
CA LYS A 202 9.53 -15.10 -6.33
C LYS A 202 10.17 -16.46 -5.98
N CYS A 203 9.84 -17.51 -6.73
CA CYS A 203 10.44 -18.84 -6.58
C CYS A 203 11.74 -19.02 -7.40
N GLY A 204 12.33 -17.94 -7.93
CA GLY A 204 13.60 -17.99 -8.66
C GLY A 204 13.54 -18.63 -10.06
N ILE A 205 12.35 -18.96 -10.57
CA ILE A 205 12.14 -19.74 -11.83
C ILE A 205 12.27 -18.83 -13.06
N ALA A 206 13.35 -18.05 -13.11
CA ALA A 206 13.61 -17.05 -14.13
C ALA A 206 13.89 -17.66 -15.52
N SER A 207 14.21 -18.95 -15.60
CA SER A 207 14.35 -19.70 -16.87
C SER A 207 13.04 -19.74 -17.67
N GLN A 208 11.89 -19.73 -17.00
CA GLN A 208 10.57 -19.71 -17.62
C GLN A 208 10.07 -18.30 -17.95
N GLN A 209 10.87 -17.26 -17.75
CA GLN A 209 10.47 -15.86 -17.92
C GLN A 209 11.44 -15.12 -18.84
N LYS A 210 10.94 -14.18 -19.64
CA LYS A 210 11.79 -13.38 -20.52
C LYS A 210 12.69 -12.48 -19.66
N ARG A 211 13.98 -12.80 -19.55
CA ARG A 211 14.95 -11.94 -18.86
C ARG A 211 15.38 -10.77 -19.76
N ILE A 212 15.24 -9.56 -19.26
CA ILE A 212 15.68 -8.31 -19.90
C ILE A 212 16.56 -7.55 -18.91
N TYR A 213 17.63 -6.92 -19.40
CA TYR A 213 18.48 -6.04 -18.60
C TYR A 213 18.21 -4.57 -18.94
N ALA A 214 18.24 -3.69 -17.94
CA ALA A 214 18.07 -2.25 -18.14
C ALA A 214 19.05 -1.60 -19.14
N ARG A 215 20.20 -2.23 -19.44
CA ARG A 215 21.12 -1.77 -20.52
C ARG A 215 20.55 -1.95 -21.94
N GLN A 216 19.64 -2.92 -22.12
CA GLN A 216 18.96 -3.25 -23.38
C GLN A 216 17.71 -2.40 -23.64
N THR A 217 17.39 -1.45 -22.75
CA THR A 217 16.22 -0.58 -22.91
C THR A 217 16.62 0.88 -23.17
N THR A 218 15.69 1.69 -23.67
CA THR A 218 15.68 3.16 -23.57
C THR A 218 14.71 3.56 -22.46
N VAL A 219 14.83 4.78 -21.93
CA VAL A 219 13.87 5.35 -20.96
C VAL A 219 13.25 6.59 -21.55
N LYS A 220 11.92 6.71 -21.49
CA LYS A 220 11.17 7.85 -22.03
C LYS A 220 10.08 8.29 -21.06
N ARG A 221 9.69 9.57 -21.15
CA ARG A 221 8.39 10.04 -20.67
C ARG A 221 7.30 9.36 -21.51
N ILE A 222 6.19 8.96 -20.87
CA ILE A 222 5.02 8.37 -21.56
C ILE A 222 3.75 9.14 -21.22
N THR A 223 2.72 9.02 -22.04
CA THR A 223 1.42 9.64 -21.77
C THR A 223 0.71 8.98 -20.59
N LEU A 224 -0.31 9.64 -20.03
CA LEU A 224 -1.16 9.03 -19.00
C LEU A 224 -1.85 7.78 -19.55
N GLN A 225 -2.43 7.86 -20.76
CA GLN A 225 -3.06 6.74 -21.44
C GLN A 225 -2.14 5.51 -21.58
N GLN A 226 -0.92 5.69 -22.11
CA GLN A 226 0.06 4.60 -22.24
C GLN A 226 0.38 3.94 -20.90
N SER A 227 0.47 4.73 -19.82
CA SER A 227 0.68 4.19 -18.48
C SER A 227 -0.54 3.46 -17.92
N GLN A 228 -1.76 3.92 -18.25
CA GLN A 228 -3.00 3.28 -17.81
C GLN A 228 -3.23 1.93 -18.51
N GLU A 229 -3.09 1.89 -19.83
CA GLU A 229 -3.18 0.67 -20.65
C GLU A 229 -2.17 -0.40 -20.17
N PHE A 230 -0.93 0.00 -19.91
CA PHE A 230 0.10 -0.91 -19.41
C PHE A 230 -0.20 -1.42 -17.98
N LEU A 231 -0.57 -0.52 -17.07
CA LEU A 231 -0.78 -0.88 -15.66
C LEU A 231 -2.05 -1.72 -15.48
N ASN A 232 -3.15 -1.42 -16.18
CA ASN A 232 -4.36 -2.24 -16.12
C ASN A 232 -4.11 -3.68 -16.64
N LYS A 233 -3.14 -3.86 -17.54
CA LYS A 233 -2.79 -5.18 -18.12
C LYS A 233 -1.80 -5.99 -17.28
N HIS A 234 -0.92 -5.32 -16.52
CA HIS A 234 0.25 -5.96 -15.92
C HIS A 234 0.37 -5.80 -14.38
N HIS A 235 -0.33 -4.83 -13.79
CA HIS A 235 -0.23 -4.53 -12.36
C HIS A 235 -1.48 -5.01 -11.62
N LEU A 236 -1.29 -5.82 -10.57
CA LEU A 236 -2.38 -6.42 -9.76
C LEU A 236 -3.42 -5.39 -9.29
N TRP A 237 -2.96 -4.21 -8.86
CA TRP A 237 -3.82 -3.12 -8.40
C TRP A 237 -4.20 -2.08 -9.48
N SER A 238 -4.07 -2.44 -10.77
CA SER A 238 -4.37 -1.58 -11.92
C SER A 238 -3.68 -0.20 -11.92
N SER A 239 -4.06 0.65 -12.88
CA SER A 239 -3.61 2.04 -12.99
C SER A 239 -4.18 2.95 -11.90
N THR A 240 -3.59 4.15 -11.78
CA THR A 240 -4.02 5.18 -10.82
C THR A 240 -3.56 6.56 -11.30
N LYS A 241 -4.13 7.64 -10.76
CA LYS A 241 -3.75 9.01 -11.11
C LYS A 241 -2.29 9.29 -10.73
N ALA A 242 -1.50 9.74 -11.70
CA ALA A 242 -0.11 10.15 -11.51
C ALA A 242 0.23 11.38 -12.35
N LYS A 243 1.18 12.20 -11.88
CA LYS A 243 1.63 13.40 -12.60
C LYS A 243 2.78 13.10 -13.55
N PHE A 244 3.62 12.13 -13.20
CA PHE A 244 4.82 11.80 -13.95
C PHE A 244 4.86 10.32 -14.31
N ASN A 245 4.67 9.98 -15.59
CA ASN A 245 4.75 8.61 -16.08
C ASN A 245 6.02 8.40 -16.91
N TYR A 246 6.73 7.30 -16.67
CA TYR A 246 7.93 6.88 -17.40
C TYR A 246 7.80 5.45 -17.87
N GLY A 247 8.32 5.17 -19.05
CA GLY A 247 8.37 3.84 -19.65
C GLY A 247 9.81 3.42 -19.96
N LEU A 248 10.07 2.11 -19.85
CA LEU A 248 11.25 1.47 -20.43
C LEU A 248 10.85 0.71 -21.69
N PHE A 249 11.50 1.02 -22.80
CA PHE A 249 11.26 0.41 -24.11
C PHE A 249 12.45 -0.43 -24.52
N THR A 250 12.26 -1.56 -25.20
CA THR A 250 13.38 -2.34 -25.76
C THR A 250 14.15 -1.54 -26.82
N LYS A 251 15.45 -1.80 -26.96
CA LYS A 251 16.31 -1.24 -28.02
C LYS A 251 16.24 -2.01 -29.36
N ASP A 252 15.39 -3.04 -29.42
CA ASP A 252 15.13 -3.75 -30.68
C ASP A 252 14.19 -2.92 -31.58
N GLU A 253 14.10 -3.30 -32.86
CA GLU A 253 13.33 -2.59 -33.90
C GLU A 253 11.85 -2.38 -33.55
N LYS A 254 11.30 -3.21 -32.64
CA LYS A 254 9.89 -3.18 -32.24
C LYS A 254 9.59 -2.18 -31.12
N GLU A 255 10.63 -1.55 -30.54
CA GLU A 255 10.58 -0.60 -29.42
C GLU A 255 9.43 -0.88 -28.42
N LYS A 256 9.41 -2.09 -27.85
CA LYS A 256 8.30 -2.54 -27.01
C LYS A 256 8.42 -1.97 -25.59
N LEU A 257 7.35 -1.34 -25.10
CA LEU A 257 7.22 -0.96 -23.69
C LEU A 257 7.23 -2.23 -22.81
N VAL A 258 8.19 -2.32 -21.88
CA VAL A 258 8.44 -3.50 -21.03
C VAL A 258 8.38 -3.22 -19.53
N ALA A 259 8.38 -1.95 -19.11
CA ALA A 259 8.10 -1.55 -17.74
C ALA A 259 7.61 -0.10 -17.66
N VAL A 260 6.84 0.20 -16.62
CA VAL A 260 6.30 1.53 -16.31
C VAL A 260 6.59 1.88 -14.85
N ALA A 261 6.93 3.15 -14.59
CA ALA A 261 6.89 3.76 -13.26
C ALA A 261 6.08 5.05 -13.30
N THR A 262 5.27 5.29 -12.27
CA THR A 262 4.42 6.48 -12.16
C THR A 262 4.62 7.17 -10.82
N PHE A 263 4.67 8.51 -10.82
CA PHE A 263 4.98 9.32 -9.66
C PHE A 263 3.97 10.45 -9.41
N SER A 264 3.80 10.82 -8.15
CA SER A 264 2.92 11.89 -7.69
C SER A 264 3.36 13.29 -8.13
N PRO A 265 2.45 14.29 -8.08
CA PRO A 265 2.86 15.69 -7.93
C PRO A 265 3.81 15.88 -6.75
N ARG A 266 4.55 17.00 -6.76
CA ARG A 266 5.35 17.44 -5.61
C ARG A 266 4.44 17.71 -4.42
N ARG A 267 4.76 17.14 -3.26
CA ARG A 267 4.25 17.57 -1.96
C ARG A 267 5.30 18.43 -1.26
N HIS A 268 4.87 19.45 -0.52
CA HIS A 268 5.73 20.17 0.41
C HIS A 268 5.49 19.57 1.80
N ILE A 269 6.49 18.89 2.34
CA ILE A 269 6.42 18.24 3.65
C ILE A 269 7.53 18.87 4.51
N THR A 270 7.20 19.29 5.72
CA THR A 270 8.21 19.70 6.72
C THR A 270 8.71 18.42 7.38
N ARG A 271 10.01 18.22 7.51
CA ARG A 271 10.56 17.04 8.21
C ARG A 271 11.54 17.50 9.27
N HIS A 272 11.31 17.07 10.51
CA HIS A 272 12.09 17.50 11.67
C HIS A 272 12.26 19.03 11.71
N THR A 273 13.45 19.53 11.37
CA THR A 273 13.82 20.96 11.36
C THR A 273 13.96 21.59 9.97
N HIS A 274 13.85 20.81 8.88
CA HIS A 274 13.99 21.36 7.53
C HIS A 274 12.62 21.86 7.01
N PRO A 275 12.48 23.16 6.67
CA PRO A 275 11.16 23.79 6.58
C PRO A 275 10.27 23.23 5.46
N LYS A 276 10.81 22.85 4.30
CA LYS A 276 10.03 22.22 3.20
C LYS A 276 10.91 21.29 2.34
N TYR A 277 10.63 19.98 2.34
CA TYR A 277 11.13 19.01 1.36
C TYR A 277 10.32 19.07 0.06
N ARG A 278 10.98 18.81 -1.07
CA ARG A 278 10.40 18.47 -2.38
C ARG A 278 10.10 16.96 -2.42
N SER A 279 9.13 16.53 -1.62
CA SER A 279 8.75 15.12 -1.53
C SER A 279 7.90 14.68 -2.72
N HIS A 280 8.11 13.46 -3.20
CA HIS A 280 7.31 12.80 -4.21
C HIS A 280 7.06 11.34 -3.82
N GLU A 281 6.08 10.70 -4.44
CA GLU A 281 5.73 9.30 -4.22
C GLU A 281 5.85 8.53 -5.53
N LEU A 282 6.55 7.41 -5.53
CA LEU A 282 6.45 6.35 -6.54
C LEU A 282 5.16 5.58 -6.24
N ILE A 283 4.14 5.75 -7.10
CA ILE A 283 2.80 5.21 -6.85
C ILE A 283 2.64 3.81 -7.43
N ARG A 284 3.28 3.56 -8.59
CA ARG A 284 3.29 2.26 -9.27
C ARG A 284 4.64 2.02 -9.92
N TYR A 285 5.14 0.80 -9.79
CA TYR A 285 6.17 0.22 -10.66
C TYR A 285 5.69 -1.14 -11.14
N CYS A 286 5.85 -1.42 -12.43
CA CYS A 286 5.41 -2.67 -13.04
C CYS A 286 6.30 -3.04 -14.23
N THR A 287 6.55 -4.33 -14.41
CA THR A 287 7.14 -4.92 -15.62
C THR A 287 6.05 -5.65 -16.41
N CYS A 288 6.29 -5.95 -17.69
CA CYS A 288 5.41 -6.88 -18.40
C CYS A 288 5.30 -8.21 -17.64
N THR A 289 4.13 -8.81 -17.67
CA THR A 289 3.90 -10.19 -17.20
C THR A 289 4.87 -11.16 -17.90
N ASN A 290 5.29 -12.20 -17.20
CA ASN A 290 6.27 -13.21 -17.63
C ASN A 290 7.63 -12.64 -18.07
N THR A 291 8.04 -11.50 -17.48
CA THR A 291 9.31 -10.81 -17.77
C THR A 291 10.07 -10.46 -16.49
N ILE A 292 11.34 -10.86 -16.39
CA ILE A 292 12.27 -10.42 -15.32
C ILE A 292 13.11 -9.25 -15.86
N LEU A 293 12.89 -8.04 -15.34
CA LEU A 293 13.63 -6.83 -15.76
C LEU A 293 14.68 -6.40 -14.73
N VAL A 294 15.93 -6.82 -14.93
CA VAL A 294 17.04 -6.53 -14.02
C VAL A 294 17.45 -5.06 -14.11
N GLY A 295 17.38 -4.34 -12.98
CA GLY A 295 17.73 -2.92 -12.87
C GLY A 295 16.70 -1.94 -13.44
N GLY A 296 15.49 -2.41 -13.79
CA GLY A 296 14.44 -1.59 -14.41
C GLY A 296 14.01 -0.41 -13.54
N ILE A 297 13.64 -0.68 -12.28
CA ILE A 297 13.22 0.33 -11.30
C ILE A 297 14.31 1.39 -11.08
N THR A 298 15.57 1.00 -10.88
CA THR A 298 16.69 1.94 -10.64
C THR A 298 16.89 2.90 -11.81
N LYS A 299 16.71 2.42 -13.05
CA LYS A 299 16.81 3.26 -14.25
C LYS A 299 15.64 4.23 -14.39
N LEU A 300 14.42 3.82 -14.03
CA LEU A 300 13.24 4.69 -14.00
C LEU A 300 13.36 5.77 -12.92
N LEU A 301 13.83 5.40 -11.72
CA LEU A 301 14.14 6.34 -10.63
C LEU A 301 15.22 7.35 -11.05
N ALA A 302 16.32 6.91 -11.67
CA ALA A 302 17.38 7.80 -12.14
C ALA A 302 16.87 8.81 -13.20
N ALA A 303 15.95 8.40 -14.09
CA ALA A 303 15.32 9.32 -15.04
C ALA A 303 14.41 10.34 -14.34
N PHE A 304 13.57 9.89 -13.40
CA PHE A 304 12.72 10.80 -12.61
C PHE A 304 13.53 11.81 -11.79
N VAL A 305 14.58 11.36 -11.10
CA VAL A 305 15.46 12.21 -10.30
C VAL A 305 16.18 13.24 -11.18
N LYS A 306 16.61 12.85 -12.38
CA LYS A 306 17.22 13.76 -13.37
C LYS A 306 16.25 14.84 -13.84
N ASP A 307 14.99 14.49 -14.10
CA ASP A 307 14.03 15.42 -14.70
C ASP A 307 13.39 16.37 -13.66
N VAL A 308 13.20 15.89 -12.42
CA VAL A 308 12.36 16.56 -11.40
C VAL A 308 13.16 17.11 -10.21
N ALA A 309 14.35 16.55 -9.93
CA ALA A 309 15.16 16.84 -8.75
C ALA A 309 14.33 16.89 -7.45
N PRO A 310 13.77 15.74 -7.01
CA PRO A 310 13.16 15.62 -5.68
C PRO A 310 14.22 15.74 -4.58
N ASP A 311 13.75 15.92 -3.34
CA ASP A 311 14.58 15.81 -2.13
C ASP A 311 14.45 14.42 -1.49
N ASP A 312 13.26 13.83 -1.55
CA ASP A 312 12.97 12.45 -1.17
C ASP A 312 11.94 11.80 -2.10
N ILE A 313 11.89 10.46 -2.08
CA ILE A 313 10.88 9.64 -2.76
C ILE A 313 10.28 8.65 -1.76
N MET A 314 8.97 8.66 -1.63
CA MET A 314 8.16 7.69 -0.89
C MET A 314 7.72 6.54 -1.79
N THR A 315 7.49 5.35 -1.24
CA THR A 315 6.69 4.29 -1.87
C THR A 315 6.00 3.46 -0.81
N CYS A 316 4.90 2.79 -1.18
CA CYS A 316 4.20 1.85 -0.33
C CYS A 316 4.31 0.45 -0.94
N ILE A 317 4.65 -0.55 -0.12
CA ILE A 317 4.82 -1.95 -0.51
C ILE A 317 3.73 -2.79 0.15
N ASP A 318 3.06 -3.58 -0.68
CA ASP A 318 2.01 -4.53 -0.32
C ASP A 318 2.64 -5.74 0.39
N ARG A 319 2.36 -5.93 1.69
CA ARG A 319 3.00 -6.95 2.53
C ARG A 319 2.51 -8.37 2.23
N ASP A 320 1.41 -8.53 1.48
CA ASP A 320 0.98 -9.86 0.99
C ASP A 320 2.02 -10.51 0.09
N TRP A 321 2.98 -9.73 -0.42
CA TRP A 321 4.07 -10.20 -1.27
C TRP A 321 5.44 -10.14 -0.58
N GLY A 322 5.45 -10.10 0.76
CA GLY A 322 6.63 -9.94 1.59
C GLY A 322 7.08 -8.49 1.78
N THR A 323 8.16 -8.30 2.52
CA THR A 323 8.66 -6.97 2.93
C THR A 323 9.56 -6.31 1.88
N GLY A 324 9.87 -5.04 2.09
CA GLY A 324 10.79 -4.23 1.28
C GLY A 324 12.22 -4.76 1.22
N PHE A 325 12.61 -5.64 2.14
CA PHE A 325 13.95 -6.22 2.25
C PHE A 325 14.43 -6.88 0.95
N ASP A 326 13.57 -7.66 0.28
CA ASP A 326 13.94 -8.50 -0.87
C ASP A 326 14.52 -7.73 -2.07
N ASN A 327 14.24 -6.41 -2.19
CA ASN A 327 14.69 -5.63 -3.34
C ASN A 327 14.92 -4.13 -3.03
N TRP A 328 14.04 -3.49 -2.27
CA TRP A 328 13.99 -2.03 -2.16
C TRP A 328 15.15 -1.46 -1.35
N TYR A 329 15.58 -2.16 -0.30
CA TYR A 329 16.69 -1.72 0.55
C TYR A 329 18.02 -1.68 -0.22
N SER A 330 18.23 -2.60 -1.17
CA SER A 330 19.41 -2.60 -2.04
C SER A 330 19.55 -1.34 -2.93
N ILE A 331 18.44 -0.64 -3.16
CA ILE A 331 18.34 0.59 -3.96
C ILE A 331 18.54 1.84 -3.06
N GLY A 332 18.49 1.68 -1.74
CA GLY A 332 18.62 2.74 -0.74
C GLY A 332 17.29 3.23 -0.16
N PHE A 333 16.19 2.50 -0.35
CA PHE A 333 14.96 2.75 0.41
C PHE A 333 15.09 2.19 1.83
N GLU A 334 14.53 2.88 2.82
CA GLU A 334 14.46 2.44 4.21
C GLU A 334 13.01 2.39 4.67
N ASN A 335 12.69 1.46 5.58
CA ASN A 335 11.41 1.44 6.27
C ASN A 335 11.27 2.68 7.15
N VAL A 336 10.12 3.35 7.06
CA VAL A 336 9.76 4.45 7.98
C VAL A 336 8.50 4.17 8.78
N ASP A 337 7.61 3.30 8.28
CA ASP A 337 6.31 3.02 8.89
C ASP A 337 5.78 1.66 8.41
N VAL A 338 4.93 1.03 9.21
CA VAL A 338 4.18 -0.19 8.85
C VAL A 338 2.73 0.06 9.19
N MET A 339 1.90 0.12 8.15
CA MET A 339 0.49 0.39 8.25
C MET A 339 -0.29 -0.89 8.61
N PRO A 340 -1.38 -0.80 9.42
CA PRO A 340 -2.27 -1.92 9.73
C PRO A 340 -2.88 -2.60 8.48
N PRO A 341 -3.43 -3.81 8.64
CA PRO A 341 -4.27 -4.48 7.64
C PRO A 341 -5.38 -3.58 7.11
N VAL A 342 -5.60 -3.64 5.80
CA VAL A 342 -6.69 -2.92 5.13
C VAL A 342 -7.88 -3.86 4.95
N CYS A 343 -9.05 -3.41 5.41
CA CYS A 343 -10.29 -4.13 5.15
C CYS A 343 -10.77 -3.92 3.71
N MET A 344 -11.03 -5.03 3.03
CA MET A 344 -11.68 -5.15 1.74
C MET A 344 -12.88 -6.09 1.89
N VAL A 345 -13.76 -6.17 0.90
CA VAL A 345 -14.86 -7.14 0.92
C VAL A 345 -14.90 -7.94 -0.39
N VAL A 346 -15.35 -9.19 -0.31
CA VAL A 346 -15.56 -10.05 -1.48
C VAL A 346 -17.05 -10.34 -1.60
N ASP A 347 -17.58 -10.09 -2.80
CA ASP A 347 -18.96 -10.34 -3.20
C ASP A 347 -19.13 -11.85 -3.50
N ILE A 348 -19.73 -12.60 -2.56
CA ILE A 348 -19.76 -14.08 -2.63
C ILE A 348 -20.79 -14.63 -3.62
N GLU A 349 -21.68 -13.79 -4.15
CA GLU A 349 -22.63 -14.17 -5.22
C GLU A 349 -22.12 -13.82 -6.62
N ARG A 350 -21.34 -12.73 -6.79
CA ARG A 350 -20.78 -12.29 -8.08
C ARG A 350 -19.31 -12.68 -8.24
N GLU A 351 -19.03 -13.95 -8.55
CA GLU A 351 -17.70 -14.49 -8.91
C GLU A 351 -16.56 -14.20 -7.91
N GLY A 352 -16.87 -13.73 -6.69
CA GLY A 352 -15.89 -13.23 -5.72
C GLY A 352 -15.13 -11.99 -6.20
N VAL A 353 -15.83 -11.01 -6.76
CA VAL A 353 -15.23 -9.69 -7.04
C VAL A 353 -14.83 -9.00 -5.74
N ARG A 354 -13.51 -8.76 -5.56
CA ARG A 354 -12.97 -7.94 -4.47
C ARG A 354 -13.31 -6.46 -4.68
N ARG A 355 -13.89 -5.86 -3.65
CA ARG A 355 -14.25 -4.44 -3.55
C ARG A 355 -13.44 -3.80 -2.44
N TYR A 356 -12.99 -2.58 -2.67
CA TYR A 356 -12.17 -1.82 -1.72
C TYR A 356 -13.06 -0.89 -0.89
N LEU A 357 -12.79 -0.77 0.40
CA LEU A 357 -13.49 0.20 1.26
C LEU A 357 -12.75 1.55 1.32
N VAL A 358 -11.46 1.58 0.99
CA VAL A 358 -10.60 2.77 1.08
C VAL A 358 -9.61 2.93 -0.08
N GLY A 359 -9.19 4.18 -0.30
CA GLY A 359 -8.05 4.54 -1.13
C GLY A 359 -8.36 5.51 -2.27
N ALA A 360 -7.31 6.10 -2.84
CA ALA A 360 -7.43 7.07 -3.92
C ALA A 360 -7.96 6.43 -5.21
N ASN A 361 -8.88 7.13 -5.88
CA ASN A 361 -9.59 6.65 -7.08
C ASN A 361 -10.43 5.39 -6.83
N LEU A 362 -11.03 5.32 -5.64
CA LEU A 362 -12.17 4.46 -5.40
C LEU A 362 -13.37 4.97 -6.21
N HIS A 363 -13.90 4.11 -7.07
CA HIS A 363 -15.13 4.34 -7.80
C HIS A 363 -16.20 3.44 -7.19
N GLN A 364 -17.32 4.02 -6.76
CA GLN A 364 -18.51 3.24 -6.41
C GLN A 364 -18.96 2.45 -7.63
N ASP A 365 -19.41 1.22 -7.42
CA ASP A 365 -19.92 0.37 -8.49
C ASP A 365 -21.16 1.03 -9.09
N LEU A 366 -21.09 1.38 -10.37
CA LEU A 366 -22.22 1.96 -11.09
C LEU A 366 -23.06 0.81 -11.64
N GLU A 367 -24.37 0.86 -11.42
CA GLU A 367 -25.33 -0.17 -11.87
C GLU A 367 -25.32 -0.39 -13.40
N ASP A 368 -24.76 0.56 -14.16
CA ASP A 368 -24.58 0.49 -15.61
C ASP A 368 -23.39 -0.38 -16.07
N GLY A 369 -22.60 -0.92 -15.15
CA GLY A 369 -21.43 -1.76 -15.45
C GLY A 369 -20.24 -1.01 -16.06
N SER A 370 -20.28 0.33 -16.12
CA SER A 370 -19.24 1.14 -16.75
C SER A 370 -18.01 1.32 -15.84
N THR A 371 -17.08 0.34 -15.91
CA THR A 371 -15.82 0.38 -15.17
C THR A 371 -14.88 1.47 -15.70
N LYS A 372 -15.01 2.70 -15.17
CA LYS A 372 -13.93 3.70 -15.22
C LYS A 372 -12.74 3.15 -14.44
N GLY A 373 -11.70 2.72 -15.16
CA GLY A 373 -10.59 1.95 -14.60
C GLY A 373 -9.97 2.58 -13.35
N GLY A 374 -9.87 1.79 -12.28
CA GLY A 374 -9.46 2.21 -10.94
C GLY A 374 -9.76 1.11 -9.91
N ARG A 375 -9.90 1.49 -8.64
CA ARG A 375 -10.38 0.58 -7.59
C ARG A 375 -11.91 0.60 -7.58
N VAL A 376 -12.56 -0.56 -7.63
CA VAL A 376 -14.02 -0.67 -7.49
C VAL A 376 -14.37 -0.80 -6.00
N GLY A 377 -15.33 0.00 -5.54
CA GLY A 377 -15.83 -0.03 -4.17
C GLY A 377 -17.15 -0.78 -4.01
N ILE A 378 -17.74 -0.63 -2.84
CA ILE A 378 -19.13 -1.02 -2.56
C ILE A 378 -20.10 0.09 -3.01
N GLY A 379 -21.38 -0.25 -3.14
CA GLY A 379 -22.43 0.69 -3.56
C GLY A 379 -22.74 1.77 -2.50
N THR A 380 -23.39 2.85 -2.94
CA THR A 380 -23.84 3.95 -2.07
C THR A 380 -24.79 3.49 -0.97
N GLU A 381 -25.72 2.58 -1.31
CA GLU A 381 -26.67 2.01 -0.36
C GLU A 381 -25.96 1.23 0.75
N ALA A 382 -25.04 0.33 0.38
CA ALA A 382 -24.23 -0.44 1.33
C ALA A 382 -23.39 0.48 2.24
N LEU A 383 -22.79 1.54 1.70
CA LEU A 383 -22.10 2.57 2.50
C LEU A 383 -23.04 3.25 3.50
N SER A 384 -24.27 3.59 3.08
CA SER A 384 -25.27 4.18 3.96
C SER A 384 -25.65 3.23 5.10
N SER A 385 -25.95 1.97 4.79
CA SER A 385 -26.34 0.95 5.77
C SER A 385 -25.26 0.66 6.81
N ILE A 386 -23.98 0.60 6.41
CA ILE A 386 -22.90 0.41 7.39
C ILE A 386 -22.55 1.68 8.17
N SER A 387 -22.86 2.87 7.66
CA SER A 387 -22.57 4.13 8.37
C SER A 387 -23.34 4.31 9.67
N THR A 388 -24.46 3.59 9.85
CA THR A 388 -25.25 3.61 11.08
C THR A 388 -24.86 2.52 12.10
N CYS A 389 -23.89 1.66 11.78
CA CYS A 389 -23.40 0.63 12.70
C CYS A 389 -22.50 1.22 13.78
N THR A 390 -22.55 0.65 14.99
CA THR A 390 -21.73 1.08 16.14
C THR A 390 -20.60 0.12 16.49
N THR A 391 -20.55 -1.07 15.87
CA THR A 391 -19.46 -2.04 16.06
C THR A 391 -19.05 -2.70 14.73
N ALA A 392 -17.79 -3.15 14.65
CA ALA A 392 -17.28 -3.90 13.49
C ALA A 392 -18.09 -5.19 13.20
N THR A 393 -18.61 -5.84 14.25
CA THR A 393 -19.51 -7.00 14.13
C THR A 393 -20.81 -6.63 13.40
N GLN A 394 -21.48 -5.54 13.78
CA GLN A 394 -22.68 -5.08 13.10
C GLN A 394 -22.42 -4.74 11.62
N VAL A 395 -21.26 -4.14 11.33
CA VAL A 395 -20.85 -3.86 9.93
C VAL A 395 -20.70 -5.15 9.13
N LYS A 396 -20.03 -6.17 9.69
CA LYS A 396 -19.89 -7.51 9.08
C LYS A 396 -21.25 -8.16 8.83
N ASP A 397 -22.14 -8.11 9.82
CA ASP A 397 -23.49 -8.69 9.73
C ASP A 397 -24.32 -8.00 8.63
N VAL A 398 -24.29 -6.66 8.53
CA VAL A 398 -24.98 -5.91 7.48
C VAL A 398 -24.43 -6.25 6.10
N LEU A 399 -23.11 -6.23 5.92
CA LEU A 399 -22.45 -6.57 4.65
C LEU A 399 -22.80 -7.99 4.19
N TYR A 400 -22.80 -8.96 5.10
CA TYR A 400 -23.09 -10.35 4.76
C TYR A 400 -24.59 -10.60 4.52
N THR A 401 -25.45 -10.16 5.44
CA THR A 401 -26.88 -10.50 5.38
C THR A 401 -27.61 -9.80 4.25
N GLN A 402 -27.36 -8.50 4.07
CA GLN A 402 -28.05 -7.64 3.09
C GLN A 402 -27.35 -7.63 1.72
N TYR A 403 -26.01 -7.55 1.71
CA TYR A 403 -25.24 -7.31 0.48
C TYR A 403 -24.40 -8.50 -0.01
N LYS A 404 -24.39 -9.63 0.73
CA LYS A 404 -23.65 -10.84 0.37
C LYS A 404 -22.15 -10.58 0.16
N MET A 405 -21.60 -9.71 1.02
CA MET A 405 -20.20 -9.32 1.02
C MET A 405 -19.54 -9.77 2.32
N VAL A 406 -18.43 -10.52 2.20
CA VAL A 406 -17.64 -10.96 3.36
C VAL A 406 -16.32 -10.19 3.42
N PRO A 407 -15.92 -9.62 4.56
CA PRO A 407 -14.64 -8.93 4.66
C PRO A 407 -13.42 -9.84 4.56
N VAL A 408 -12.36 -9.31 3.94
CA VAL A 408 -11.02 -9.92 3.82
C VAL A 408 -9.95 -8.86 4.08
N TYR A 409 -8.82 -9.27 4.65
CA TYR A 409 -7.76 -8.37 5.12
C TYR A 409 -6.41 -8.75 4.50
N ASP A 410 -5.61 -7.75 4.14
CA ASP A 410 -4.20 -7.94 3.73
C ASP A 410 -3.24 -7.98 4.94
N ALA A 411 -1.95 -8.22 4.72
CA ALA A 411 -0.92 -8.13 5.76
C ALA A 411 -0.53 -6.68 6.17
N GLY A 412 -1.28 -5.68 5.70
CA GLY A 412 -0.96 -4.26 5.82
C GLY A 412 0.04 -3.78 4.76
N VAL A 413 0.51 -2.54 4.93
CA VAL A 413 1.34 -1.86 3.94
C VAL A 413 2.63 -1.33 4.55
N GLU A 414 3.76 -1.67 3.95
CA GLU A 414 5.06 -1.17 4.39
C GLU A 414 5.39 0.16 3.69
N ARG A 415 5.63 1.22 4.45
CA ARG A 415 5.97 2.54 3.91
C ARG A 415 7.48 2.72 3.89
N LEU A 416 8.00 2.96 2.68
CA LEU A 416 9.42 3.14 2.44
C LEU A 416 9.76 4.57 2.01
N ALA A 417 10.93 5.03 2.40
CA ALA A 417 11.48 6.33 2.06
C ALA A 417 12.88 6.20 1.44
N LEU A 418 13.17 7.02 0.42
CA LEU A 418 14.49 7.20 -0.17
C LEU A 418 14.86 8.68 -0.10
N LEU A 419 15.80 9.04 0.76
CA LEU A 419 16.45 10.35 0.71
C LEU A 419 17.34 10.43 -0.54
N ILE A 420 17.27 11.53 -1.28
CA ILE A 420 18.15 11.70 -2.45
C ILE A 420 19.58 12.00 -2.02
N SER A 421 19.77 12.72 -0.91
CA SER A 421 21.08 12.86 -0.24
C SER A 421 21.63 11.49 0.17
N GLY A 422 22.93 11.24 -0.04
CA GLY A 422 23.57 9.95 0.30
C GLY A 422 23.22 8.79 -0.64
N SER A 423 22.13 8.86 -1.40
CA SER A 423 21.79 7.82 -2.38
C SER A 423 22.70 7.81 -3.61
N LYS A 424 22.81 6.64 -4.25
CA LYS A 424 23.44 6.47 -5.57
C LYS A 424 22.77 7.32 -6.69
N LEU A 425 21.58 7.88 -6.42
CA LEU A 425 20.83 8.71 -7.36
C LEU A 425 21.19 10.21 -7.29
N ALA A 426 21.83 10.69 -6.22
CA ALA A 426 22.11 12.12 -5.99
C ALA A 426 22.73 12.82 -7.22
N LYS A 427 23.71 12.18 -7.86
CA LYS A 427 24.41 12.66 -9.07
C LYS A 427 23.49 12.97 -10.25
N HIS A 428 22.33 12.31 -10.35
CA HIS A 428 21.39 12.54 -11.44
C HIS A 428 20.63 13.87 -11.27
N ALA A 429 20.43 14.35 -10.04
CA ALA A 429 19.70 15.59 -9.76
C ALA A 429 20.53 16.87 -10.03
N VAL A 430 21.86 16.80 -9.95
CA VAL A 430 22.78 17.95 -9.88
C VAL A 430 22.46 19.03 -10.93
N LYS A 431 22.58 18.71 -12.22
CA LYS A 431 22.31 19.65 -13.33
C LYS A 431 20.91 20.25 -13.29
N LYS A 432 19.91 19.49 -12.81
CA LYS A 432 18.54 19.98 -12.69
C LYS A 432 18.36 20.92 -11.51
N ARG A 433 19.02 20.64 -10.37
CA ARG A 433 19.03 21.55 -9.20
C ARG A 433 19.70 22.87 -9.53
N GLU A 434 20.85 22.84 -10.20
CA GLU A 434 21.53 24.03 -10.72
C GLU A 434 20.60 24.87 -11.62
N SER A 435 19.96 24.24 -12.62
CA SER A 435 19.02 24.94 -13.53
C SER A 435 17.81 25.55 -12.83
N LEU A 436 17.43 25.03 -11.67
CA LEU A 436 16.31 25.50 -10.85
C LEU A 436 16.76 26.40 -9.68
N LYS A 437 18.07 26.70 -9.55
CA LYS A 437 18.68 27.42 -8.42
C LYS A 437 18.29 26.84 -7.05
N LEU A 438 18.19 25.51 -6.95
CA LEU A 438 17.87 24.81 -5.71
C LEU A 438 19.15 24.60 -4.86
N PRO A 439 19.05 24.64 -3.52
CA PRO A 439 20.15 24.21 -2.64
C PRO A 439 20.46 22.72 -2.86
N PRO A 440 21.57 22.18 -2.31
CA PRO A 440 21.80 20.74 -2.24
C PRO A 440 20.59 19.97 -1.65
N PRO A 441 20.42 18.66 -1.96
CA PRO A 441 19.41 17.85 -1.28
C PRO A 441 19.64 17.86 0.24
N PRO A 442 18.59 17.98 1.08
CA PRO A 442 18.75 17.98 2.53
C PRO A 442 19.34 16.66 3.02
N VAL A 443 20.39 16.73 3.83
CA VAL A 443 21.03 15.56 4.45
C VAL A 443 20.32 15.13 5.74
N VAL A 444 20.55 13.89 6.16
CA VAL A 444 20.17 13.38 7.48
C VAL A 444 20.86 14.22 8.58
N PRO A 445 20.10 14.89 9.47
CA PRO A 445 20.67 15.78 10.48
C PRO A 445 21.26 15.00 11.67
N PHE A 446 22.04 15.72 12.49
CA PHE A 446 22.54 15.26 13.78
C PHE A 446 21.68 15.82 14.91
N VAL A 447 21.60 15.07 16.01
CA VAL A 447 20.98 15.49 17.28
C VAL A 447 21.99 15.32 18.39
N ASP A 448 22.00 16.26 19.33
CA ASP A 448 22.72 16.12 20.60
C ASP A 448 22.09 14.94 21.37
N MET A 449 22.90 14.06 21.95
CA MET A 449 22.41 13.08 22.92
C MET A 449 22.33 13.75 24.28
N GLU A 450 21.22 13.55 24.98
CA GLU A 450 21.15 13.78 26.41
C GLU A 450 22.04 12.72 27.08
N GLU A 451 22.93 13.15 27.97
CA GLU A 451 23.64 12.23 28.85
C GLU A 451 22.67 11.87 29.97
N ASP A 452 22.33 10.59 30.11
CA ASP A 452 21.64 10.11 31.31
C ASP A 452 22.52 10.50 32.52
N GLU A 453 22.01 11.36 33.40
CA GLU A 453 22.74 11.74 34.62
C GLU A 453 22.91 10.50 35.49
N ASP A 454 24.13 9.98 35.48
CA ASP A 454 24.57 8.81 36.24
C ASP A 454 24.26 9.07 37.73
N GLU A 455 23.20 8.45 38.27
CA GLU A 455 22.61 8.70 39.59
C GLU A 455 23.50 8.19 40.76
N SER A 456 24.82 8.21 40.56
CA SER A 456 25.83 7.61 41.41
C SER A 456 27.11 8.47 41.54
N LYS A 457 26.97 9.71 42.01
CA LYS A 457 28.11 10.54 42.48
C LYS A 457 27.77 11.61 43.53
N GLU A 458 27.22 11.16 44.66
CA GLU A 458 27.41 11.91 45.91
C GLU A 458 28.86 11.71 46.38
N THR A 459 29.76 12.64 46.02
CA THR A 459 31.02 12.97 46.76
C THR A 459 31.67 14.18 46.08
N GLY A 460 31.59 15.34 46.72
CA GLY A 460 31.95 16.61 46.09
C GLY A 460 33.46 16.88 46.01
N VAL A 461 33.93 17.27 44.81
CA VAL A 461 35.13 18.10 44.59
C VAL A 461 34.83 19.12 43.48
N VAL A 462 35.39 20.32 43.64
CA VAL A 462 35.17 21.58 42.88
C VAL A 462 35.65 21.47 41.40
N PRO A 463 35.08 22.23 40.44
CA PRO A 463 34.99 21.77 39.05
C PRO A 463 36.20 22.07 38.17
N LEU A 464 36.48 21.14 37.25
CA LEU A 464 37.25 21.37 36.03
C LEU A 464 36.29 21.80 34.90
N SER A 465 36.78 22.58 33.94
CA SER A 465 35.94 23.27 32.95
C SER A 465 35.08 22.30 32.13
N PRO A 466 33.77 22.57 31.93
CA PRO A 466 32.93 21.74 31.11
C PRO A 466 33.20 22.01 29.62
N SER A 467 34.29 21.44 29.11
CA SER A 467 34.31 20.96 27.73
C SER A 467 33.48 19.69 27.64
N THR A 468 32.18 19.78 27.97
CA THR A 468 31.22 18.69 27.79
C THR A 468 31.22 18.35 26.32
N ILE A 469 31.81 17.20 25.98
CA ILE A 469 31.81 16.69 24.61
C ILE A 469 30.39 16.27 24.32
N ARG A 470 29.56 17.21 23.82
CA ARG A 470 28.21 16.92 23.36
C ARG A 470 28.28 15.84 22.31
N ARG A 471 27.96 14.61 22.71
CA ARG A 471 27.94 13.46 21.81
C ARG A 471 26.77 13.67 20.86
N GLN A 472 27.08 13.95 19.60
CA GLN A 472 26.07 14.04 18.56
C GLN A 472 25.94 12.68 17.86
N ARG A 473 24.69 12.21 17.70
CA ARG A 473 24.39 11.08 16.82
C ARG A 473 23.66 11.56 15.57
N GLN A 474 23.88 10.85 14.47
CA GLN A 474 23.08 11.04 13.27
C GLN A 474 21.68 10.45 13.51
N MET A 475 20.62 11.14 13.07
CA MET A 475 19.27 10.60 13.11
C MET A 475 19.11 9.45 12.13
N THR A 476 18.18 8.53 12.40
CA THR A 476 17.69 7.57 11.41
C THR A 476 16.69 8.22 10.45
N ILE A 477 16.49 7.64 9.26
CA ILE A 477 15.41 8.08 8.37
C ILE A 477 14.04 7.93 9.07
N LYS A 478 13.83 6.87 9.86
CA LYS A 478 12.59 6.68 10.63
C LYS A 478 12.28 7.85 11.57
N GLU A 479 13.27 8.38 12.30
CA GLU A 479 13.08 9.52 13.22
C GLU A 479 12.79 10.85 12.50
N ILE A 480 13.41 11.09 11.34
CA ILE A 480 13.07 12.25 10.49
C ILE A 480 11.61 12.16 10.00
N TRP A 481 11.12 10.94 9.76
CA TRP A 481 9.78 10.69 9.26
C TRP A 481 8.71 10.72 10.35
N SER A 482 8.95 10.17 11.54
CA SER A 482 8.02 10.25 12.68
C SER A 482 7.79 11.70 13.14
N THR A 483 8.80 12.57 12.97
CA THR A 483 8.73 14.02 13.25
C THR A 483 8.30 14.87 12.03
N SER A 484 7.77 14.26 10.97
CA SER A 484 7.31 15.00 9.79
C SER A 484 5.91 15.60 9.95
N ILE A 485 5.71 16.80 9.39
CA ILE A 485 4.42 17.49 9.27
C ILE A 485 4.03 17.53 7.77
N PRO A 486 2.87 17.01 7.36
CA PRO A 486 1.77 16.51 8.20
C PRO A 486 2.08 15.18 8.89
N GLN A 487 1.70 15.08 10.17
CA GLN A 487 1.56 13.81 10.87
C GLN A 487 0.34 13.08 10.27
N TYR A 488 0.47 11.79 10.00
CA TYR A 488 -0.56 10.99 9.30
C TYR A 488 -1.30 10.05 10.27
N VAL A 489 -2.08 10.60 11.20
CA VAL A 489 -2.96 9.87 12.15
C VAL A 489 -4.15 10.79 12.45
N GLN A 490 -5.41 10.36 12.63
CA GLN A 490 -5.97 9.04 12.95
C GLN A 490 -7.16 8.69 12.02
N GLY A 491 -7.46 7.40 11.89
CA GLY A 491 -8.43 6.87 10.92
C GLY A 491 -7.76 6.61 9.57
N TYR A 492 -7.90 5.40 9.02
CA TYR A 492 -7.26 4.99 7.76
C TYR A 492 -8.06 5.48 6.53
N TYR A 493 -8.45 6.76 6.61
CA TYR A 493 -9.19 7.63 5.69
C TYR A 493 -10.36 6.99 4.94
N SER A 494 -11.45 6.79 5.68
CA SER A 494 -12.81 6.84 5.17
C SER A 494 -13.61 7.83 6.03
N ASP A 495 -14.47 8.63 5.42
CA ASP A 495 -15.43 9.49 6.15
C ASP A 495 -16.68 8.68 6.61
N ASN A 496 -16.69 7.36 6.39
CA ASN A 496 -17.77 6.46 6.74
C ASN A 496 -17.45 5.71 8.05
N GLU A 497 -18.27 5.93 9.08
CA GLU A 497 -18.08 5.37 10.42
C GLU A 497 -17.99 3.83 10.43
N GLY A 498 -18.84 3.15 9.65
CA GLY A 498 -18.80 1.69 9.50
C GLY A 498 -17.50 1.16 8.91
N VAL A 499 -16.93 1.86 7.93
CA VAL A 499 -15.60 1.52 7.39
C VAL A 499 -14.51 1.77 8.43
N THR A 500 -14.59 2.87 9.19
CA THR A 500 -13.65 3.17 10.28
C THR A 500 -13.65 2.08 11.36
N LEU A 501 -14.82 1.59 11.78
CA LEU A 501 -14.92 0.48 12.75
C LEU A 501 -14.20 -0.79 12.31
N LEU A 502 -14.27 -1.16 11.02
CA LEU A 502 -13.55 -2.31 10.48
C LEU A 502 -12.02 -2.10 10.45
N LEU A 503 -11.57 -0.86 10.25
CA LEU A 503 -10.15 -0.50 10.21
C LEU A 503 -9.56 -0.39 11.62
N GLU A 504 -10.35 0.07 12.60
CA GLU A 504 -9.97 0.10 14.01
C GLU A 504 -9.88 -1.30 14.60
N GLU A 505 -10.82 -2.21 14.28
CA GLU A 505 -10.70 -3.62 14.66
C GLU A 505 -9.45 -4.28 14.04
N ALA A 506 -9.17 -4.00 12.77
CA ALA A 506 -7.97 -4.50 12.10
C ALA A 506 -6.66 -3.95 12.69
N ALA A 507 -6.69 -2.75 13.27
CA ALA A 507 -5.55 -2.09 13.91
C ALA A 507 -5.44 -2.35 15.42
N ALA A 508 -6.49 -2.87 16.06
CA ALA A 508 -6.51 -3.16 17.49
C ALA A 508 -5.37 -4.13 17.85
N ASN A 509 -4.80 -3.99 19.06
CA ASN A 509 -3.73 -4.84 19.59
C ASN A 509 -2.41 -4.88 18.79
N LEU A 510 -2.30 -4.20 17.64
CA LEU A 510 -1.01 -4.03 16.92
C LEU A 510 -0.03 -3.09 17.63
N LEU A 511 -0.48 -2.40 18.69
CA LEU A 511 0.27 -1.35 19.38
C LEU A 511 1.17 -1.88 20.53
N GLU A 512 1.23 -3.19 20.76
CA GLU A 512 1.94 -3.81 21.90
C GLU A 512 3.10 -4.80 21.53
N GLU A 513 3.42 -5.04 20.25
CA GLU A 513 4.44 -6.04 19.79
C GLU A 513 5.80 -5.50 19.29
#